data_AF-A0A135SRF9-F1
#
_entry.id   AF-A0A135SRF9-F1
#
_cell.length_a   1.000
_cell.length_b   1.000
_cell.length_c   1.000
_cell.angle_alpha   90.00
_cell.angle_beta   90.00
_cell.angle_gamma   90.00
#
_symmetry.space_group_name_H-M   'P 1'
#
loop_
_entity.id
_entity.type
_entity.pdbx_description
1 polymer ?
#
loop_
_entity_poly.entity_id
_entity_poly.type
_entity_poly.pdbx_seq_one_letter_code
_entity_poly.pdbx_strand_id
1 'polypeptide(L)'
;MDAFDAPGKAYLGPLNGHVNGGIVMKEIHKPWMHWLVGGRGVTDLLDKELIIELTEARWLTYPGFPPLYGASVQSGETFERIVLDSVRVWFTSRRNKDFLTKEGETKTCPDNIQRWAAHFFLTTNINIAATSNNANIVPSDHFFSYEMLRGYSDLLPNRSLDDDKWLAAHILKETPAALTAWNEKEFKKNKKKYLTQEQWFRRYSISSFKYDGPSYLWASRELKLCTLQEVAKVEDAQLVVPANSLSGGIFMGTLENGNEDIHGGAQVNFAVQQWGEGDNPWVILQSSVDDAHGVWTAQKMFLGEDKDSARCQLLSEKTFNALQMVDFWNPIYSWRRLKLMQYIPVEAELLGTPTTDPTTGESVYSYNLEENFIDAVRKRMVDKGDLDKLQDEWPEAEFLCNLDKPLIEHQIRISNYTNKVAENLNEATWILDYLKLAESRRRMFRPMPMNFFGSNIPYCLAMPFNDPWLEMTEEASVRQIPERGVDVLKAWLGSLAGSDPKVIPNQSLGDLNKLISDRAESGADGLPVKLLPRPSTMRMACQRYIAVSNPETSERPHSCPFMTGEHLASLHTSVEA
;
A
#
# COMPACT_ATOMS: atom_id res chain seq x y z
N MET A 1 -10.28 20.64 -22.43
CA MET A 1 -9.45 19.46 -22.74
C MET A 1 -8.95 19.00 -21.39
N ASP A 2 -9.58 17.96 -20.86
CA ASP A 2 -9.31 17.51 -19.50
C ASP A 2 -7.90 16.92 -19.43
N ALA A 3 -7.12 17.22 -18.40
CA ALA A 3 -5.86 16.51 -18.13
C ALA A 3 -6.08 14.99 -18.02
N PHE A 4 -7.35 14.57 -17.88
CA PHE A 4 -7.86 13.21 -17.73
C PHE A 4 -8.42 12.55 -19.00
N ASP A 5 -8.42 13.24 -20.15
CA ASP A 5 -9.00 12.73 -21.42
C ASP A 5 -7.97 12.41 -22.52
N ALA A 6 -6.68 12.51 -22.22
CA ALA A 6 -5.67 12.06 -23.18
C ALA A 6 -5.74 10.52 -23.33
N PRO A 7 -5.93 9.99 -24.56
CA PRO A 7 -5.90 8.55 -24.82
C PRO A 7 -4.59 7.94 -24.28
N GLY A 8 -4.69 6.89 -23.47
CA GLY A 8 -3.54 6.27 -22.82
C GLY A 8 -3.02 6.96 -21.55
N LYS A 9 -3.60 8.09 -21.10
CA LYS A 9 -3.20 8.78 -19.84
C LYS A 9 -4.23 8.70 -18.72
N ALA A 10 -5.34 7.98 -18.95
CA ALA A 10 -6.50 7.96 -18.06
C ALA A 10 -6.26 7.34 -16.66
N TYR A 11 -5.02 6.94 -16.36
CA TYR A 11 -4.54 6.34 -15.11
C TYR A 11 -3.16 6.90 -14.70
N LEU A 12 -2.69 7.97 -15.33
CA LEU A 12 -1.43 8.65 -14.97
C LEU A 12 -1.65 9.84 -14.04
N GLY A 13 -2.89 10.32 -13.94
CA GLY A 13 -3.26 11.40 -13.03
C GLY A 13 -2.69 12.75 -13.40
N PRO A 14 -2.98 13.79 -12.60
CA PRO A 14 -2.41 15.11 -12.82
C PRO A 14 -0.93 15.15 -12.39
N LEU A 15 -0.50 14.18 -11.58
CA LEU A 15 0.88 13.95 -11.15
C LEU A 15 1.32 12.61 -11.74
N ASN A 16 1.98 12.68 -12.90
CA ASN A 16 2.38 11.53 -13.68
C ASN A 16 3.34 10.64 -12.88
N GLY A 17 2.88 9.48 -12.40
CA GLY A 17 3.69 8.49 -11.66
C GLY A 17 3.01 7.78 -10.48
N HIS A 18 1.68 7.90 -10.37
CA HIS A 18 0.86 7.01 -9.55
C HIS A 18 0.16 5.99 -10.45
N VAL A 19 0.20 4.72 -10.06
CA VAL A 19 -0.29 3.61 -10.88
C VAL A 19 -1.79 3.74 -11.21
N ASN A 20 -2.56 4.44 -10.36
CA ASN A 20 -3.99 4.71 -10.54
C ASN A 20 -4.35 6.08 -11.10
N GLY A 21 -3.37 6.98 -11.20
CA GLY A 21 -3.60 8.36 -11.62
C GLY A 21 -4.38 9.23 -10.63
N GLY A 22 -4.57 8.77 -9.39
CA GLY A 22 -5.03 9.63 -8.31
C GLY A 22 -3.97 10.65 -7.91
N ILE A 23 -4.38 11.74 -7.25
CA ILE A 23 -3.46 12.57 -6.46
C ILE A 23 -3.15 11.78 -5.19
N VAL A 24 -2.02 11.08 -5.17
CA VAL A 24 -1.60 10.29 -4.01
C VAL A 24 -0.36 10.92 -3.41
N MET A 25 -0.38 11.21 -2.12
CA MET A 25 0.85 11.46 -1.39
C MET A 25 1.34 10.14 -0.79
N LYS A 26 2.62 9.82 -0.96
CA LYS A 26 3.20 8.63 -0.33
C LYS A 26 3.21 8.76 1.18
N GLU A 27 3.19 9.96 1.73
CA GLU A 27 2.92 10.21 3.14
C GLU A 27 1.53 10.87 3.16
N ILE A 28 0.46 10.19 3.60
CA ILE A 28 -0.91 10.78 3.70
C ILE A 28 -1.34 10.90 5.16
N HIS A 29 -1.06 9.88 5.96
CA HIS A 29 -1.39 9.89 7.38
C HIS A 29 -0.20 10.42 8.16
N LYS A 30 -0.39 11.53 8.88
CA LYS A 30 0.70 12.28 9.52
C LYS A 30 1.85 12.57 8.53
N PRO A 31 1.61 13.22 7.37
CA PRO A 31 2.59 13.29 6.27
C PRO A 31 3.95 13.99 6.49
N TRP A 32 4.38 14.17 7.72
CA TRP A 32 5.37 15.19 8.08
C TRP A 32 6.26 14.70 9.21
N MET A 33 6.47 13.38 9.27
CA MET A 33 7.42 12.79 10.21
C MET A 33 8.86 13.00 9.74
N HIS A 34 9.09 13.09 8.42
CA HIS A 34 10.38 13.42 7.80
C HIS A 34 10.54 14.93 7.53
N TRP A 35 9.43 15.66 7.53
CA TRP A 35 9.42 17.11 7.68
C TRP A 35 9.54 17.40 9.17
N LEU A 36 10.75 17.41 9.72
CA LEU A 36 11.03 17.91 11.08
C LEU A 36 10.77 19.43 11.20
N VAL A 37 9.55 19.83 10.89
CA VAL A 37 8.99 21.15 11.05
C VAL A 37 7.60 21.01 11.65
N GLY A 38 7.53 20.30 12.77
CA GLY A 38 6.59 20.68 13.82
C GLY A 38 6.89 22.13 14.20
N GLY A 39 6.29 23.08 13.49
CA GLY A 39 6.46 24.52 13.70
C GLY A 39 6.93 25.37 12.50
N ARG A 40 7.08 24.84 11.28
CA ARG A 40 7.25 25.67 10.06
C ARG A 40 6.11 25.45 9.10
N GLY A 41 5.55 26.52 8.57
CA GLY A 41 4.46 26.46 7.59
C GLY A 41 4.98 25.99 6.25
N VAL A 42 4.09 25.50 5.37
CA VAL A 42 4.42 25.18 3.97
C VAL A 42 5.14 26.35 3.27
N THR A 43 4.84 27.58 3.70
CA THR A 43 5.48 28.84 3.28
C THR A 43 6.99 28.87 3.50
N ASP A 44 7.52 28.18 4.50
CA ASP A 44 8.95 28.16 4.81
C ASP A 44 9.76 27.30 3.83
N LEU A 45 9.08 26.52 2.98
CA LEU A 45 9.69 25.78 1.88
C LEU A 45 9.61 26.50 0.53
N LEU A 46 8.87 27.59 0.45
CA LEU A 46 8.70 28.34 -0.79
C LEU A 46 9.84 29.34 -0.93
N ASP A 47 10.29 29.57 -2.16
CA ASP A 47 11.20 30.67 -2.44
C ASP A 47 10.49 32.03 -2.21
N LYS A 48 11.27 33.08 -2.03
CA LYS A 48 10.73 34.40 -1.64
C LYS A 48 9.88 35.00 -2.75
N GLU A 49 10.25 34.76 -4.00
CA GLU A 49 9.55 35.24 -5.18
C GLU A 49 8.15 34.60 -5.28
N LEU A 50 8.05 33.30 -5.06
CA LEU A 50 6.81 32.53 -5.05
C LEU A 50 5.93 32.89 -3.86
N ILE A 51 6.51 33.19 -2.69
CA ILE A 51 5.77 33.73 -1.55
C ILE A 51 5.09 35.05 -1.93
N ILE A 52 5.79 35.95 -2.61
CA ILE A 52 5.23 37.22 -3.06
C ILE A 52 4.10 36.97 -4.06
N GLU A 53 4.32 36.14 -5.08
CA GLU A 53 3.32 35.79 -6.09
C GLU A 53 2.05 35.18 -5.48
N LEU A 54 2.20 34.22 -4.57
CA LEU A 54 1.07 33.57 -3.89
C LEU A 54 0.36 34.51 -2.91
N THR A 55 1.07 35.47 -2.33
CA THR A 55 0.46 36.51 -1.47
C THR A 55 -0.40 37.48 -2.29
N GLU A 56 0.00 37.76 -3.53
CA GLU A 56 -0.73 38.62 -4.46
C GLU A 56 -1.91 37.88 -5.15
N ALA A 57 -1.87 36.55 -5.19
CA ALA A 57 -2.94 35.69 -5.68
C ALA A 57 -4.15 35.69 -4.74
N ARG A 58 -5.04 36.68 -4.89
CA ARG A 58 -6.25 36.90 -4.05
C ARG A 58 -7.23 35.72 -3.96
N TRP A 59 -7.12 34.75 -4.88
CA TRP A 59 -7.94 33.54 -4.91
C TRP A 59 -7.34 32.38 -4.09
N LEU A 60 -6.04 32.44 -3.77
CA LEU A 60 -5.34 31.48 -2.91
C LEU A 60 -5.03 32.05 -1.51
N THR A 61 -4.91 33.38 -1.41
CA THR A 61 -4.51 34.06 -0.18
C THR A 61 -5.44 35.24 0.09
N TYR A 62 -6.03 35.28 1.29
CA TYR A 62 -6.78 36.44 1.73
C TYR A 62 -5.82 37.58 2.12
N PRO A 63 -6.12 38.86 1.76
CA PRO A 63 -5.28 39.98 2.15
C PRO A 63 -5.01 40.02 3.65
N GLY A 64 -3.73 40.09 4.05
CA GLY A 64 -3.30 40.09 5.46
C GLY A 64 -3.09 38.72 6.08
N PHE A 65 -3.22 37.63 5.31
CA PHE A 65 -2.96 36.26 5.75
C PHE A 65 -1.72 35.65 5.07
N PRO A 66 -1.11 34.60 5.64
CA PRO A 66 0.00 33.88 5.00
C PRO A 66 -0.38 33.30 3.63
N PRO A 67 0.59 33.09 2.72
CA PRO A 67 0.33 32.43 1.44
C PRO A 67 -0.46 31.12 1.60
N LEU A 68 -1.38 30.86 0.67
CA LEU A 68 -2.26 29.67 0.63
C LEU A 68 -3.30 29.60 1.76
N TYR A 69 -3.45 30.64 2.59
CA TYR A 69 -4.47 30.65 3.66
C TYR A 69 -5.89 30.46 3.12
N GLY A 70 -6.19 31.02 1.94
CA GLY A 70 -7.49 30.84 1.27
C GLY A 70 -7.73 29.39 0.81
N ALA A 71 -6.67 28.63 0.54
CA ALA A 71 -6.73 27.20 0.27
C ALA A 71 -6.75 26.33 1.54
N SER A 72 -6.69 26.93 2.74
CA SER A 72 -6.62 26.24 4.03
C SER A 72 -5.41 25.32 4.20
N VAL A 73 -4.30 25.51 3.46
CA VAL A 73 -3.07 24.72 3.58
C VAL A 73 -2.14 25.36 4.60
N GLN A 74 -2.40 25.14 5.88
CA GLN A 74 -1.64 25.74 6.99
C GLN A 74 -0.66 24.77 7.63
N SER A 75 -1.02 23.49 7.58
CA SER A 75 -0.24 22.39 8.11
C SER A 75 -0.39 21.20 7.20
N GLY A 76 0.42 20.21 7.53
CA GLY A 76 0.36 18.95 6.90
C GLY A 76 -0.96 18.18 7.00
N GLU A 77 -1.62 18.26 8.16
CA GLU A 77 -2.93 17.67 8.42
C GLU A 77 -4.03 18.36 7.60
N THR A 78 -3.93 19.68 7.40
CA THR A 78 -4.87 20.38 6.52
C THR A 78 -4.67 20.04 5.04
N PHE A 79 -3.42 19.72 4.65
CA PHE A 79 -3.10 19.28 3.30
C PHE A 79 -3.59 17.85 3.02
N GLU A 80 -3.48 16.96 4.01
CA GLU A 80 -4.08 15.61 3.97
C GLU A 80 -5.56 15.67 3.58
N ARG A 81 -6.34 16.56 4.20
CA ARG A 81 -7.78 16.70 3.88
C ARG A 81 -8.02 17.05 2.40
N ILE A 82 -7.23 17.94 1.84
CA ILE A 82 -7.35 18.35 0.43
C ILE A 82 -7.01 17.18 -0.49
N VAL A 83 -6.00 16.38 -0.14
CA VAL A 83 -5.65 15.17 -0.91
C VAL A 83 -6.78 14.14 -0.84
N LEU A 84 -7.34 13.88 0.33
CA LEU A 84 -8.48 12.97 0.50
C LEU A 84 -9.72 13.44 -0.29
N ASP A 85 -10.04 14.73 -0.22
CA ASP A 85 -11.14 15.33 -1.00
C ASP A 85 -10.87 15.21 -2.51
N SER A 86 -9.62 15.40 -2.95
CA SER A 86 -9.22 15.26 -4.35
C SER A 86 -9.31 13.81 -4.84
N VAL A 87 -8.89 12.84 -4.04
CA VAL A 87 -9.03 11.39 -4.32
C VAL A 87 -10.51 11.03 -4.44
N ARG A 88 -11.37 11.56 -3.56
CA ARG A 88 -12.81 11.35 -3.65
C ARG A 88 -13.41 11.90 -4.94
N VAL A 89 -13.03 13.12 -5.33
CA VAL A 89 -13.48 13.73 -6.60
C VAL A 89 -12.98 12.93 -7.79
N TRP A 90 -11.74 12.44 -7.75
CA TRP A 90 -11.14 11.57 -8.76
C TRP A 90 -11.97 10.31 -8.98
N PHE A 91 -12.22 9.53 -7.93
CA PHE A 91 -13.01 8.30 -8.04
C PHE A 91 -14.46 8.56 -8.45
N THR A 92 -15.06 9.68 -8.03
CA THR A 92 -16.41 10.07 -8.47
C THR A 92 -16.44 10.36 -9.97
N SER A 93 -15.46 11.10 -10.49
CA SER A 93 -15.32 11.37 -11.92
C SER A 93 -15.11 10.08 -12.72
N ARG A 94 -14.20 9.21 -12.25
CA ARG A 94 -13.95 7.89 -12.86
C ARG A 94 -15.19 7.02 -12.89
N ARG A 95 -15.93 6.96 -11.78
CA ARG A 95 -17.20 6.23 -11.71
C ARG A 95 -18.18 6.74 -12.77
N ASN A 96 -18.37 8.05 -12.88
CA ASN A 96 -19.27 8.62 -13.88
C ASN A 96 -18.86 8.24 -15.30
N LYS A 97 -17.55 8.27 -15.60
CA LYS A 97 -17.03 7.90 -16.92
C LYS A 97 -17.21 6.42 -17.24
N ASP A 98 -16.90 5.55 -16.28
CA ASP A 98 -16.83 4.11 -16.50
C ASP A 98 -18.21 3.43 -16.37
N PHE A 99 -19.10 3.97 -15.53
CA PHE A 99 -20.40 3.35 -15.21
C PHE A 99 -21.62 4.11 -15.73
N LEU A 100 -21.49 5.38 -16.16
CA LEU A 100 -22.61 6.15 -16.68
C LEU A 100 -22.46 6.48 -18.17
N THR A 101 -23.60 6.58 -18.87
CA THR A 101 -23.69 7.13 -20.22
C THR A 101 -23.48 8.64 -20.21
N LYS A 102 -23.41 9.28 -21.38
CA LYS A 102 -23.29 10.74 -21.46
C LYS A 102 -24.54 11.45 -20.94
N GLU A 103 -25.65 10.74 -20.93
CA GLU A 103 -26.97 11.15 -20.46
C GLU A 103 -27.16 10.89 -18.95
N GLY A 104 -26.16 10.33 -18.27
CA GLY A 104 -26.21 10.05 -16.83
C GLY A 104 -26.89 8.73 -16.45
N GLU A 105 -27.26 7.91 -17.43
CA GLU A 105 -27.88 6.59 -17.20
C GLU A 105 -26.83 5.54 -16.84
N THR A 106 -27.18 4.52 -16.04
CA THR A 106 -26.23 3.44 -15.76
C THR A 106 -25.97 2.58 -17.01
N LYS A 107 -24.70 2.35 -17.33
CA LYS A 107 -24.30 1.43 -18.39
C LYS A 107 -24.62 -0.02 -18.02
N THR A 108 -25.13 -0.77 -18.99
CA THR A 108 -25.29 -2.22 -18.86
C THR A 108 -23.94 -2.93 -18.79
N CYS A 109 -22.94 -2.44 -19.53
CA CYS A 109 -21.57 -2.96 -19.53
C CYS A 109 -20.62 -1.81 -19.18
N PRO A 110 -20.02 -1.78 -17.98
CA PRO A 110 -19.17 -0.70 -17.54
C PRO A 110 -17.76 -0.85 -18.13
N ASP A 111 -17.08 0.27 -18.34
CA ASP A 111 -15.70 0.28 -18.84
C ASP A 111 -14.70 0.00 -17.70
N ASN A 112 -13.51 -0.49 -18.05
CA ASN A 112 -12.37 -0.62 -17.12
C ASN A 112 -12.65 -1.49 -15.87
N ILE A 113 -13.55 -2.49 -15.94
CA ILE A 113 -13.97 -3.29 -14.78
C ILE A 113 -12.80 -3.98 -14.07
N GLN A 114 -11.83 -4.46 -14.83
CA GLN A 114 -10.60 -5.07 -14.31
C GLN A 114 -9.76 -4.11 -13.46
N ARG A 115 -9.77 -2.82 -13.79
CA ARG A 115 -9.04 -1.80 -13.01
C ARG A 115 -9.77 -1.46 -11.72
N TRP A 116 -11.10 -1.39 -11.76
CA TRP A 116 -11.92 -1.27 -10.56
C TRP A 116 -11.76 -2.48 -9.64
N ALA A 117 -11.73 -3.69 -10.23
CA ALA A 117 -11.46 -4.92 -9.50
C ALA A 117 -10.08 -4.87 -8.82
N ALA A 118 -9.04 -4.31 -9.45
CA ALA A 118 -7.70 -4.28 -8.88
C ALA A 118 -7.62 -3.67 -7.48
N HIS A 119 -8.43 -2.65 -7.16
CA HIS A 119 -8.48 -2.07 -5.81
C HIS A 119 -8.93 -3.06 -4.72
N PHE A 120 -9.69 -4.09 -5.08
CA PHE A 120 -10.13 -5.13 -4.15
C PHE A 120 -9.06 -6.18 -3.89
N PHE A 121 -8.18 -6.43 -4.85
CA PHE A 121 -7.19 -7.51 -4.78
C PHE A 121 -5.79 -7.01 -4.42
N LEU A 122 -5.44 -5.82 -4.89
CA LEU A 122 -4.09 -5.30 -4.87
C LEU A 122 -3.99 -4.08 -3.97
N THR A 123 -2.80 -3.86 -3.43
CA THR A 123 -2.36 -2.53 -3.04
C THR A 123 -1.66 -1.92 -4.25
N THR A 124 -2.41 -1.15 -5.02
CA THR A 124 -1.92 -0.53 -6.25
C THR A 124 -1.07 0.71 -5.94
N ASN A 125 -1.33 1.36 -4.80
CA ASN A 125 -0.58 2.51 -4.32
C ASN A 125 -0.07 2.27 -2.90
N ILE A 126 1.16 2.68 -2.64
CA ILE A 126 1.85 2.48 -1.37
C ILE A 126 2.13 3.82 -0.70
N ASN A 127 1.84 3.86 0.59
CA ASN A 127 2.21 4.94 1.47
C ASN A 127 3.38 4.53 2.39
N ILE A 128 4.05 5.50 2.99
CA ILE A 128 5.10 5.36 3.99
C ILE A 128 4.50 5.82 5.33
N ALA A 129 4.77 5.06 6.38
CA ALA A 129 4.41 5.42 7.74
C ALA A 129 5.56 5.14 8.70
N ALA A 130 5.53 5.81 9.85
CA ALA A 130 6.48 5.60 10.93
C ALA A 130 5.76 5.63 12.28
N THR A 131 6.39 5.07 13.32
CA THR A 131 5.90 5.17 14.69
C THR A 131 5.84 6.64 15.11
N SER A 132 4.66 7.13 15.52
CA SER A 132 4.54 8.50 16.03
C SER A 132 5.28 8.69 17.35
N ASN A 133 5.94 9.83 17.49
CA ASN A 133 6.74 10.22 18.64
C ASN A 133 6.02 9.94 19.98
N ASN A 134 6.70 9.16 20.84
CA ASN A 134 6.43 8.83 22.25
C ASN A 134 5.58 7.60 22.61
N ALA A 135 5.06 6.81 21.65
CA ALA A 135 4.18 5.69 21.99
C ALA A 135 4.80 4.28 21.86
N ASN A 136 5.94 4.13 21.18
CA ASN A 136 6.49 2.83 20.76
C ASN A 136 5.41 1.90 20.16
N ILE A 137 4.60 2.44 19.24
CA ILE A 137 3.54 1.70 18.54
C ILE A 137 3.95 1.54 17.08
N VAL A 138 4.02 0.29 16.62
CA VAL A 138 4.19 -0.02 15.20
C VAL A 138 2.90 0.34 14.46
N PRO A 139 2.96 1.00 13.29
CA PRO A 139 1.75 1.24 12.49
C PRO A 139 1.07 -0.09 12.10
N SER A 140 -0.25 -0.15 12.25
CA SER A 140 -1.03 -1.38 12.04
C SER A 140 -0.93 -1.95 10.63
N ASP A 141 -0.80 -1.07 9.64
CA ASP A 141 -0.66 -1.45 8.23
C ASP A 141 0.65 -2.20 7.90
N HIS A 142 1.54 -2.37 8.88
CA HIS A 142 2.61 -3.35 8.76
C HIS A 142 2.07 -4.78 8.72
N PHE A 143 1.01 -5.06 9.48
CA PHE A 143 0.58 -6.41 9.83
C PHE A 143 -0.73 -6.81 9.14
N PHE A 144 -1.60 -5.87 8.78
CA PHE A 144 -2.84 -6.11 8.04
C PHE A 144 -3.34 -4.79 7.44
N SER A 145 -4.21 -4.80 6.43
CA SER A 145 -4.60 -3.55 5.73
C SER A 145 -5.64 -2.78 6.53
N TYR A 146 -5.19 -1.92 7.45
CA TYR A 146 -6.09 -1.15 8.30
C TYR A 146 -6.87 -0.11 7.50
N GLU A 147 -6.22 0.55 6.54
CA GLU A 147 -6.90 1.52 5.65
C GLU A 147 -8.07 0.90 4.89
N MET A 148 -7.89 -0.30 4.33
CA MET A 148 -8.94 -1.02 3.62
C MET A 148 -10.08 -1.44 4.54
N LEU A 149 -9.74 -1.94 5.73
CA LEU A 149 -10.72 -2.58 6.62
C LEU A 149 -11.51 -1.59 7.50
N ARG A 150 -10.92 -0.47 7.93
CA ARG A 150 -11.52 0.48 8.89
C ARG A 150 -12.79 1.16 8.36
N GLY A 151 -12.98 1.21 7.04
CA GLY A 151 -14.06 1.95 6.39
C GLY A 151 -15.28 1.13 5.99
N TYR A 152 -15.06 -0.12 5.58
CA TYR A 152 -15.99 -0.83 4.67
C TYR A 152 -16.19 -2.30 4.96
N SER A 153 -15.31 -2.89 5.76
CA SER A 153 -15.36 -4.32 6.03
C SER A 153 -15.91 -4.55 7.43
N ASP A 154 -16.90 -5.44 7.51
CA ASP A 154 -17.37 -6.00 8.78
C ASP A 154 -16.33 -6.88 9.49
N LEU A 155 -15.20 -7.17 8.83
CA LEU A 155 -14.04 -7.80 9.46
C LEU A 155 -13.55 -6.99 10.66
N LEU A 156 -13.70 -5.65 10.63
CA LEU A 156 -13.44 -4.77 11.76
C LEU A 156 -14.73 -4.04 12.15
N PRO A 157 -15.51 -4.56 13.11
CA PRO A 157 -16.84 -4.09 13.46
C PRO A 157 -16.87 -2.71 14.14
N ASN A 158 -15.78 -1.91 14.09
CA ASN A 158 -15.63 -0.60 14.74
C ASN A 158 -16.81 0.37 14.54
N ARG A 159 -17.63 0.17 13.49
CA ARG A 159 -18.83 0.98 13.20
C ARG A 159 -20.15 0.35 13.63
N SER A 160 -20.19 -0.97 13.81
CA SER A 160 -21.41 -1.76 13.99
C SER A 160 -21.54 -2.38 15.38
N LEU A 161 -20.58 -2.16 16.29
CA LEU A 161 -20.57 -2.73 17.66
C LEU A 161 -21.85 -2.44 18.46
N ASP A 162 -22.53 -1.34 18.14
CA ASP A 162 -23.75 -0.87 18.81
C ASP A 162 -25.01 -0.93 17.92
N ASP A 163 -24.93 -1.50 16.72
CA ASP A 163 -26.08 -1.63 15.81
C ASP A 163 -26.82 -2.96 16.01
N ASP A 164 -27.97 -2.91 16.68
CA ASP A 164 -28.78 -4.09 16.98
C ASP A 164 -29.36 -4.77 15.71
N LYS A 165 -29.61 -4.02 14.62
CA LYS A 165 -30.08 -4.62 13.35
C LYS A 165 -28.96 -5.39 12.67
N TRP A 166 -27.77 -4.79 12.62
CA TRP A 166 -26.59 -5.46 12.11
C TRP A 166 -26.29 -6.72 12.92
N LEU A 167 -26.33 -6.63 14.25
CA LEU A 167 -26.09 -7.76 15.13
C LEU A 167 -27.10 -8.91 14.88
N ALA A 168 -28.39 -8.58 14.78
CA ALA A 168 -29.43 -9.56 14.49
C ALA A 168 -29.24 -10.25 13.13
N ALA A 169 -28.72 -9.54 12.13
CA ALA A 169 -28.44 -10.10 10.80
C ALA A 169 -27.21 -11.04 10.78
N HIS A 170 -26.27 -10.87 11.72
CA HIS A 170 -24.98 -11.58 11.72
C HIS A 170 -24.87 -12.72 12.75
N ILE A 171 -25.78 -12.80 13.71
CA ILE A 171 -25.84 -13.94 14.64
C ILE A 171 -26.35 -15.18 13.92
N LEU A 172 -25.54 -16.24 13.97
CA LEU A 172 -25.91 -17.54 13.39
C LEU A 172 -26.79 -18.34 14.34
N LYS A 173 -27.65 -19.19 13.77
CA LYS A 173 -28.51 -20.11 14.54
C LYS A 173 -27.71 -21.04 15.46
N GLU A 174 -26.58 -21.53 14.96
CA GLU A 174 -25.66 -22.39 15.70
C GLU A 174 -24.37 -21.63 16.00
N THR A 175 -23.78 -21.91 17.16
CA THR A 175 -22.50 -21.29 17.52
C THR A 175 -21.37 -21.91 16.69
N PRO A 176 -20.59 -21.11 15.96
CA PRO A 176 -19.51 -21.64 15.13
C PRO A 176 -18.48 -22.42 15.92
N ALA A 177 -17.91 -23.44 15.29
CA ALA A 177 -16.88 -24.27 15.89
C ALA A 177 -15.67 -23.43 16.33
N ALA A 178 -15.30 -22.40 15.55
CA ALA A 178 -14.18 -21.52 15.89
C ALA A 178 -14.41 -20.74 17.20
N LEU A 179 -15.63 -20.23 17.44
CA LEU A 179 -15.94 -19.53 18.70
C LEU A 179 -15.93 -20.49 19.88
N THR A 180 -16.42 -21.72 19.68
CA THR A 180 -16.36 -22.78 20.69
C THR A 180 -14.92 -23.13 21.05
N ALA A 181 -14.07 -23.36 20.04
CA ALA A 181 -12.65 -23.66 20.23
C ALA A 181 -11.90 -22.50 20.89
N TRP A 182 -12.20 -21.25 20.50
CA TRP A 182 -11.62 -20.06 21.13
C TRP A 182 -12.01 -19.96 22.61
N ASN A 183 -13.29 -20.12 22.93
CA ASN A 183 -13.79 -20.11 24.31
C ASN A 183 -13.14 -21.20 25.17
N GLU A 184 -12.95 -22.40 24.62
CA GLU A 184 -12.25 -23.51 25.28
C GLU A 184 -10.79 -23.18 25.56
N LYS A 185 -10.10 -22.57 24.59
CA LYS A 185 -8.70 -22.14 24.75
C LYS A 185 -8.56 -21.08 25.85
N GLU A 186 -9.40 -20.05 25.83
CA GLU A 186 -9.30 -18.90 26.74
C GLU A 186 -9.82 -19.18 28.15
N PHE A 187 -10.98 -19.83 28.26
CA PHE A 187 -11.66 -20.05 29.55
C PHE A 187 -11.51 -21.46 30.09
N LYS A 188 -10.80 -22.35 29.37
CA LYS A 188 -10.56 -23.74 29.77
C LYS A 188 -11.89 -24.43 30.12
N LYS A 189 -11.99 -25.05 31.30
CA LYS A 189 -13.20 -25.76 31.75
C LYS A 189 -14.32 -24.83 32.27
N ASN A 190 -14.12 -23.51 32.34
CA ASN A 190 -15.12 -22.61 32.90
C ASN A 190 -16.14 -22.13 31.85
N LYS A 191 -17.08 -23.02 31.50
CA LYS A 191 -18.14 -22.75 30.51
C LYS A 191 -19.01 -21.54 30.83
N LYS A 192 -19.11 -21.11 32.10
CA LYS A 192 -19.87 -19.92 32.49
C LYS A 192 -19.25 -18.60 31.98
N LYS A 193 -17.98 -18.63 31.58
CA LYS A 193 -17.27 -17.47 31.03
C LYS A 193 -17.26 -17.46 29.50
N TYR A 194 -17.80 -18.49 28.84
CA TYR A 194 -17.80 -18.56 27.38
C TYR A 194 -18.60 -17.39 26.82
N LEU A 195 -18.02 -16.73 25.83
CA LEU A 195 -18.67 -15.65 25.12
C LEU A 195 -19.72 -16.24 24.18
N THR A 196 -20.91 -15.65 24.18
CA THR A 196 -21.88 -15.83 23.09
C THR A 196 -21.39 -15.14 21.82
N GLN A 197 -22.02 -15.43 20.67
CA GLN A 197 -21.71 -14.72 19.41
C GLN A 197 -21.90 -13.21 19.57
N GLU A 198 -22.98 -12.78 20.21
CA GLU A 198 -23.21 -11.37 20.51
C GLU A 198 -22.10 -10.76 21.38
N GLN A 199 -21.74 -11.44 22.46
CA GLN A 199 -20.68 -10.96 23.35
C GLN A 199 -19.32 -10.91 22.64
N TRP A 200 -19.07 -11.83 21.71
CA TRP A 200 -17.88 -11.79 20.86
C TRP A 200 -17.88 -10.53 19.99
N PHE A 201 -18.94 -10.30 19.21
CA PHE A 201 -19.03 -9.14 18.33
C PHE A 201 -18.81 -7.84 19.09
N ARG A 202 -19.44 -7.68 20.26
CA ARG A 202 -19.30 -6.49 21.11
C ARG A 202 -17.93 -6.33 21.76
N ARG A 203 -17.18 -7.43 21.96
CA ARG A 203 -15.85 -7.43 22.60
C ARG A 203 -14.70 -7.32 21.60
N TYR A 204 -14.94 -7.70 20.35
CA TYR A 204 -13.89 -7.81 19.35
C TYR A 204 -13.11 -6.50 19.23
N SER A 205 -11.78 -6.61 19.36
CA SER A 205 -10.85 -5.50 19.22
C SER A 205 -9.51 -6.02 18.71
N ILE A 206 -8.79 -5.14 18.02
CA ILE A 206 -7.43 -5.41 17.57
C ILE A 206 -6.45 -4.96 18.66
N SER A 207 -5.44 -5.78 18.93
CA SER A 207 -4.38 -5.44 19.87
C SER A 207 -3.53 -4.25 19.39
N SER A 208 -3.06 -3.44 20.33
CA SER A 208 -2.08 -2.39 20.05
C SER A 208 -0.70 -3.02 19.89
N PHE A 209 -0.01 -2.70 18.79
CA PHE A 209 1.32 -3.22 18.47
C PHE A 209 2.42 -2.44 19.16
N LYS A 210 2.45 -2.52 20.49
CA LYS A 210 3.50 -1.91 21.29
C LYS A 210 4.78 -2.74 21.20
N TYR A 211 5.92 -2.09 21.08
CA TYR A 211 7.22 -2.74 21.07
C TYR A 211 8.12 -2.19 22.18
N ASP A 212 9.09 -3.01 22.61
CA ASP A 212 10.12 -2.60 23.55
C ASP A 212 11.20 -1.77 22.83
N GLY A 213 11.38 -0.52 23.27
CA GLY A 213 12.33 0.43 22.65
C GLY A 213 13.78 -0.08 22.64
N PRO A 214 14.34 -0.55 23.77
CA PRO A 214 15.65 -1.20 23.81
C PRO A 214 15.80 -2.37 22.84
N SER A 215 14.81 -3.26 22.77
CA SER A 215 14.82 -4.41 21.84
C SER A 215 14.82 -3.96 20.38
N TYR A 216 14.05 -2.91 20.05
CA TYR A 216 14.12 -2.27 18.73
C TYR A 216 15.50 -1.68 18.43
N LEU A 217 16.09 -0.95 19.38
CA LEU A 217 17.42 -0.35 19.18
C LEU A 217 18.50 -1.43 18.98
N TRP A 218 18.40 -2.55 19.68
CA TRP A 218 19.26 -3.70 19.44
C TRP A 218 19.07 -4.24 18.03
N ALA A 219 17.83 -4.56 17.63
CA ALA A 219 17.54 -5.11 16.30
C ALA A 219 17.95 -4.16 15.16
N SER A 220 17.71 -2.87 15.32
CA SER A 220 18.12 -1.81 14.37
C SER A 220 19.65 -1.79 14.18
N ARG A 221 20.42 -2.01 15.26
CA ARG A 221 21.89 -2.09 15.21
C ARG A 221 22.38 -3.38 14.56
N GLU A 222 21.80 -4.52 14.91
CA GLU A 222 22.13 -5.81 14.29
C GLU A 222 21.92 -5.77 12.77
N LEU A 223 20.85 -5.11 12.33
CA LEU A 223 20.54 -4.93 10.91
C LEU A 223 21.35 -3.81 10.24
N LYS A 224 22.14 -3.06 10.99
CA LYS A 224 22.85 -1.87 10.49
C LYS A 224 21.91 -0.97 9.68
N LEU A 225 20.72 -0.70 10.23
CA LEU A 225 19.74 0.16 9.57
C LEU A 225 20.30 1.58 9.45
N CYS A 226 20.12 2.22 8.29
CA CYS A 226 20.56 3.58 8.07
C CYS A 226 19.76 4.30 6.98
N THR A 227 19.72 5.62 7.01
CA THR A 227 19.35 6.42 5.83
C THR A 227 20.62 6.74 5.03
N LEU A 228 20.47 6.76 3.71
CA LEU A 228 21.57 6.92 2.77
C LEU A 228 21.38 8.17 1.93
N GLN A 229 22.51 8.81 1.62
CA GLN A 229 22.56 9.95 0.71
C GLN A 229 23.46 9.63 -0.48
N GLU A 230 22.99 9.94 -1.68
CA GLU A 230 23.80 9.81 -2.90
C GLU A 230 25.02 10.74 -2.85
N VAL A 231 26.18 10.21 -3.22
CA VAL A 231 27.45 10.93 -3.30
C VAL A 231 28.07 10.80 -4.68
N ALA A 232 28.75 11.85 -5.16
CA ALA A 232 29.29 11.86 -6.51
C ALA A 232 30.50 10.92 -6.69
N LYS A 233 31.29 10.71 -5.64
CA LYS A 233 32.56 9.97 -5.69
C LYS A 233 32.41 8.61 -5.03
N VAL A 234 33.02 7.59 -5.64
CA VAL A 234 33.01 6.21 -5.10
C VAL A 234 33.80 6.14 -3.79
N GLU A 235 34.90 6.91 -3.65
CA GLU A 235 35.70 6.92 -2.43
C GLU A 235 34.95 7.41 -1.18
N ASP A 236 33.87 8.18 -1.38
CA ASP A 236 33.04 8.72 -0.29
C ASP A 236 31.88 7.77 0.05
N ALA A 237 31.71 6.67 -0.69
CA ALA A 237 30.58 5.76 -0.57
C ALA A 237 30.83 4.67 0.49
N GLN A 238 29.84 4.43 1.35
CA GLN A 238 29.78 3.23 2.20
C GLN A 238 28.94 2.10 1.56
N LEU A 239 28.13 2.44 0.55
CA LEU A 239 27.37 1.47 -0.23
C LEU A 239 27.46 1.83 -1.70
N VAL A 240 27.99 0.92 -2.51
CA VAL A 240 27.99 1.04 -3.97
C VAL A 240 26.94 0.08 -4.50
N VAL A 241 25.92 0.63 -5.15
CA VAL A 241 24.86 -0.17 -5.77
C VAL A 241 25.07 -0.17 -7.28
N PRO A 242 25.20 -1.32 -7.95
CA PRO A 242 25.25 -1.35 -9.40
C PRO A 242 23.98 -0.72 -9.99
N ALA A 243 24.15 0.17 -10.98
CA ALA A 243 23.02 0.67 -11.74
C ALA A 243 22.28 -0.54 -12.32
N ASN A 244 20.96 -0.56 -12.15
CA ASN A 244 20.06 -1.66 -12.55
C ASN A 244 19.97 -2.86 -11.58
N SER A 245 20.62 -2.84 -10.41
CA SER A 245 20.59 -3.96 -9.44
C SER A 245 19.95 -3.62 -8.10
N LEU A 246 19.00 -2.67 -8.03
CA LEU A 246 18.24 -2.45 -6.80
C LEU A 246 17.30 -3.63 -6.54
N SER A 247 17.84 -4.65 -5.86
CA SER A 247 17.19 -5.82 -5.25
C SER A 247 16.25 -6.67 -6.13
N GLY A 248 16.52 -7.98 -6.17
CA GLY A 248 15.61 -8.98 -6.73
C GLY A 248 15.61 -9.10 -8.27
N GLY A 249 16.46 -8.36 -8.99
CA GLY A 249 16.57 -8.46 -10.45
C GLY A 249 15.47 -7.74 -11.24
N ILE A 250 14.84 -6.72 -10.63
CA ILE A 250 13.93 -5.80 -11.33
C ILE A 250 14.76 -4.62 -11.83
N PHE A 251 14.69 -4.33 -13.13
CA PHE A 251 15.29 -3.13 -13.72
C PHE A 251 14.60 -1.87 -13.18
N MET A 252 15.36 -0.81 -12.91
CA MET A 252 14.76 0.48 -12.52
C MET A 252 13.84 0.99 -13.64
N GLY A 253 12.65 1.47 -13.26
CA GLY A 253 11.74 2.09 -14.22
C GLY A 253 12.35 3.35 -14.85
N THR A 254 12.22 3.51 -16.16
CA THR A 254 12.69 4.69 -16.91
C THR A 254 11.54 5.68 -17.10
N LEU A 255 11.78 6.99 -17.01
CA LEU A 255 10.70 7.98 -17.16
C LEU A 255 10.36 8.33 -18.62
N GLU A 256 11.04 7.79 -19.64
CA GLU A 256 10.68 8.00 -21.07
C GLU A 256 10.85 6.73 -21.92
N ASN A 257 9.77 5.95 -22.13
CA ASN A 257 9.70 4.84 -23.10
C ASN A 257 10.86 3.79 -23.05
N GLY A 258 11.56 3.62 -21.93
CA GLY A 258 12.74 2.74 -21.86
C GLY A 258 14.04 3.37 -22.36
N ASN A 259 14.03 4.63 -22.81
CA ASN A 259 15.16 5.30 -23.47
C ASN A 259 15.90 6.32 -22.58
N GLU A 260 15.35 6.69 -21.42
CA GLU A 260 16.17 7.29 -20.37
C GLU A 260 16.92 6.16 -19.66
N ASP A 261 18.16 5.93 -20.09
CA ASP A 261 19.21 5.52 -19.15
C ASP A 261 19.16 6.56 -18.03
N ILE A 262 18.85 6.16 -16.79
CA ILE A 262 19.13 7.02 -15.66
C ILE A 262 20.63 7.30 -15.81
N HIS A 263 21.01 8.53 -16.19
CA HIS A 263 22.41 8.92 -16.35
C HIS A 263 23.12 9.01 -14.98
N GLY A 264 22.96 7.99 -14.14
CA GLY A 264 23.65 7.72 -12.91
C GLY A 264 24.63 6.57 -13.10
N GLY A 265 25.51 6.68 -14.12
CA GLY A 265 26.64 5.75 -14.34
C GLY A 265 26.28 4.26 -14.37
N ALA A 266 27.29 3.40 -14.31
CA ALA A 266 27.11 1.96 -14.09
C ALA A 266 26.82 1.62 -12.60
N GLN A 267 26.75 2.64 -11.74
CA GLN A 267 26.70 2.51 -10.27
C GLN A 267 26.18 3.80 -9.63
N VAL A 268 25.41 3.64 -8.54
CA VAL A 268 25.01 4.72 -7.65
C VAL A 268 25.77 4.56 -6.33
N ASN A 269 26.41 5.62 -5.90
CA ASN A 269 27.26 5.66 -4.71
C ASN A 269 26.49 6.30 -3.56
N PHE A 270 26.44 5.63 -2.41
CA PHE A 270 25.73 6.12 -1.25
C PHE A 270 26.66 6.23 -0.04
N ALA A 271 26.53 7.34 0.68
CA ALA A 271 27.10 7.52 2.01
C ALA A 271 26.02 7.40 3.09
N VAL A 272 26.40 6.92 4.27
CA VAL A 272 25.51 6.86 5.44
C VAL A 272 25.23 8.29 5.90
N GLN A 273 23.95 8.68 5.83
CA GLN A 273 23.50 9.96 6.35
C GLN A 273 23.21 9.87 7.85
N GLN A 274 22.50 8.83 8.28
CA GLN A 274 22.14 8.60 9.68
C GLN A 274 21.99 7.10 9.97
N TRP A 275 22.51 6.65 11.11
CA TRP A 275 22.24 5.30 11.62
C TRP A 275 20.84 5.23 12.26
N GLY A 276 20.14 4.14 12.01
CA GLY A 276 18.73 3.93 12.33
C GLY A 276 17.78 4.23 11.16
N GLU A 277 16.50 4.41 11.47
CA GLU A 277 15.46 4.69 10.48
C GLU A 277 15.12 6.20 10.36
N GLY A 278 16.01 7.07 10.83
CA GLY A 278 15.74 8.50 11.00
C GLY A 278 15.18 8.82 12.39
N ASP A 279 14.43 9.92 12.51
CA ASP A 279 13.88 10.38 13.80
C ASP A 279 12.76 9.51 14.34
N ASN A 280 12.11 8.75 13.46
CA ASN A 280 10.93 7.96 13.80
C ASN A 280 11.19 6.49 13.46
N PRO A 281 11.13 5.58 14.46
CA PRO A 281 11.22 4.14 14.23
C PRO A 281 10.17 3.59 13.28
N TRP A 282 10.42 2.39 12.74
CA TRP A 282 9.46 1.64 11.93
C TRP A 282 9.00 2.41 10.68
N VAL A 283 9.94 2.89 9.86
CA VAL A 283 9.62 3.55 8.58
C VAL A 283 9.17 2.51 7.55
N ILE A 284 7.93 2.08 7.64
CA ILE A 284 7.38 0.98 6.86
C ILE A 284 6.63 1.48 5.63
N LEU A 285 6.45 0.55 4.69
CA LEU A 285 5.46 0.70 3.64
C LEU A 285 4.10 0.19 4.14
N GLN A 286 3.03 0.89 3.76
CA GLN A 286 1.65 0.56 4.10
C GLN A 286 0.70 0.74 2.90
N SER A 287 -0.48 0.13 2.99
CA SER A 287 -1.55 0.34 2.00
C SER A 287 -1.96 1.80 1.92
N SER A 288 -2.23 2.29 0.71
CA SER A 288 -2.72 3.65 0.52
C SER A 288 -4.24 3.74 0.75
N VAL A 289 -4.68 4.90 1.25
CA VAL A 289 -6.09 5.26 1.37
C VAL A 289 -6.80 5.32 0.00
N ASP A 290 -6.03 5.48 -1.08
CA ASP A 290 -6.55 5.51 -2.45
C ASP A 290 -7.27 4.20 -2.82
N ASP A 291 -6.67 3.05 -2.49
CA ASP A 291 -7.30 1.75 -2.73
C ASP A 291 -8.58 1.58 -1.90
N ALA A 292 -8.56 2.03 -0.64
CA ALA A 292 -9.75 2.01 0.21
C ALA A 292 -10.88 2.90 -0.36
N HIS A 293 -10.54 4.05 -0.95
CA HIS A 293 -11.51 4.92 -1.63
C HIS A 293 -12.02 4.33 -2.95
N GLY A 294 -11.17 3.64 -3.71
CA GLY A 294 -11.58 2.90 -4.90
C GLY A 294 -12.59 1.81 -4.57
N VAL A 295 -12.29 0.97 -3.58
CA VAL A 295 -13.22 -0.03 -3.04
C VAL A 295 -14.51 0.61 -2.55
N TRP A 296 -14.42 1.68 -1.76
CA TRP A 296 -15.61 2.38 -1.28
C TRP A 296 -16.52 2.83 -2.41
N THR A 297 -15.92 3.48 -3.41
CA THR A 297 -16.65 4.04 -4.54
C THR A 297 -17.34 2.92 -5.30
N ALA A 298 -16.66 1.80 -5.53
CA ALA A 298 -17.20 0.63 -6.22
C ALA A 298 -18.22 -0.21 -5.39
N GLN A 299 -18.26 -0.06 -4.07
CA GLN A 299 -19.20 -0.76 -3.19
C GLN A 299 -20.45 0.05 -2.86
N LYS A 300 -20.36 1.39 -2.91
CA LYS A 300 -21.48 2.30 -2.64
C LYS A 300 -21.81 3.17 -3.85
N MET A 301 -21.79 2.57 -5.04
CA MET A 301 -22.26 3.25 -6.24
C MET A 301 -23.77 3.46 -6.16
N PHE A 302 -24.24 4.52 -6.78
CA PHE A 302 -25.66 4.75 -7.03
C PHE A 302 -25.91 4.62 -8.53
N LEU A 303 -27.05 4.07 -8.91
CA LEU A 303 -27.46 3.93 -10.30
C LEU A 303 -27.92 5.28 -10.87
N GLY A 304 -27.05 5.98 -11.59
CA GLY A 304 -27.33 7.31 -12.13
C GLY A 304 -26.69 8.43 -11.32
N GLU A 305 -27.15 9.67 -11.50
CA GLU A 305 -26.50 10.86 -10.93
C GLU A 305 -26.96 11.21 -9.49
N ASP A 306 -28.17 10.79 -9.11
CA ASP A 306 -28.82 11.23 -7.86
C ASP A 306 -28.60 10.26 -6.68
N LYS A 307 -28.66 10.80 -5.46
CA LYS A 307 -28.52 10.03 -4.21
C LYS A 307 -29.74 9.16 -3.87
N ASP A 308 -30.88 9.44 -4.51
CA ASP A 308 -32.12 8.67 -4.35
C ASP A 308 -32.17 7.46 -5.30
N SER A 309 -31.16 7.31 -6.15
CA SER A 309 -30.99 6.15 -7.02
C SER A 309 -30.69 4.86 -6.24
N ALA A 310 -31.06 3.72 -6.80
CA ALA A 310 -30.78 2.43 -6.20
C ALA A 310 -29.26 2.18 -6.06
N ARG A 311 -28.86 1.45 -5.01
CA ARG A 311 -27.45 1.11 -4.76
C ARG A 311 -26.95 0.09 -5.78
N CYS A 312 -25.69 0.20 -6.15
CA CYS A 312 -24.97 -0.79 -6.93
C CYS A 312 -23.61 -1.11 -6.30
N GLN A 313 -23.23 -2.39 -6.34
CA GLN A 313 -21.94 -2.88 -5.83
C GLN A 313 -21.29 -3.85 -6.82
N LEU A 314 -19.95 -3.87 -6.86
CA LEU A 314 -19.20 -4.80 -7.70
C LEU A 314 -19.07 -6.21 -7.11
N LEU A 315 -18.91 -6.30 -5.79
CA LEU A 315 -18.85 -7.56 -5.04
C LEU A 315 -19.81 -7.46 -3.84
N SER A 316 -20.39 -8.56 -3.40
CA SER A 316 -21.08 -8.63 -2.12
C SER A 316 -20.08 -8.51 -0.97
N GLU A 317 -20.56 -8.04 0.19
CA GLU A 317 -19.74 -7.94 1.41
C GLU A 317 -19.13 -9.29 1.79
N LYS A 318 -19.88 -10.38 1.58
CA LYS A 318 -19.40 -11.75 1.78
C LYS A 318 -18.16 -12.04 0.94
N THR A 319 -18.23 -11.81 -0.36
CA THR A 319 -17.11 -12.04 -1.29
C THR A 319 -15.95 -11.10 -1.01
N PHE A 320 -16.24 -9.82 -0.73
CA PHE A 320 -15.21 -8.84 -0.37
C PHE A 320 -14.45 -9.26 0.89
N ASN A 321 -15.15 -9.65 1.95
CA ASN A 321 -14.54 -10.12 3.20
C ASN A 321 -13.72 -11.39 2.96
N ALA A 322 -14.25 -12.36 2.21
CA ALA A 322 -13.52 -13.57 1.86
C ALA A 322 -12.23 -13.29 1.09
N LEU A 323 -12.26 -12.33 0.17
CA LEU A 323 -11.11 -11.89 -0.60
C LEU A 323 -10.07 -11.16 0.26
N GLN A 324 -10.50 -10.24 1.14
CA GLN A 324 -9.57 -9.56 2.07
C GLN A 324 -8.91 -10.52 3.05
N MET A 325 -9.55 -11.66 3.34
CA MET A 325 -9.01 -12.72 4.19
C MET A 325 -8.01 -13.64 3.50
N VAL A 326 -7.83 -13.53 2.18
CA VAL A 326 -6.74 -14.21 1.46
C VAL A 326 -5.44 -13.49 1.80
N ASP A 327 -4.53 -14.16 2.50
CA ASP A 327 -3.20 -13.61 2.81
C ASP A 327 -3.26 -12.25 3.53
N PHE A 328 -4.24 -12.08 4.43
CA PHE A 328 -4.56 -10.80 5.06
C PHE A 328 -3.42 -10.20 5.90
N TRP A 329 -2.48 -11.05 6.34
CA TRP A 329 -1.27 -10.68 7.07
C TRP A 329 -0.18 -10.04 6.17
N ASN A 330 -0.35 -10.09 4.85
CA ASN A 330 0.49 -9.37 3.88
C ASN A 330 -0.35 -8.25 3.21
N PRO A 331 -0.49 -7.09 3.88
CA PRO A 331 -1.35 -6.00 3.41
C PRO A 331 -0.91 -5.44 2.06
N ILE A 332 0.39 -5.39 1.82
CA ILE A 332 1.01 -4.98 0.55
C ILE A 332 1.76 -6.16 -0.06
N TYR A 333 1.91 -6.16 -1.39
CA TYR A 333 2.65 -7.20 -2.12
C TYR A 333 2.14 -8.64 -1.89
N SER A 334 0.84 -8.80 -1.63
CA SER A 334 0.24 -10.13 -1.60
C SER A 334 0.20 -10.74 -3.00
N TRP A 335 1.19 -11.58 -3.30
CA TRP A 335 1.24 -12.34 -4.56
C TRP A 335 0.05 -13.30 -4.68
N ARG A 336 -0.51 -13.72 -3.55
CA ARG A 336 -1.69 -14.61 -3.45
C ARG A 336 -2.94 -13.92 -3.98
N ARG A 337 -3.24 -12.70 -3.52
CA ARG A 337 -4.34 -11.90 -4.06
C ARG A 337 -4.09 -11.45 -5.49
N LEU A 338 -2.84 -11.11 -5.83
CA LEU A 338 -2.45 -10.81 -7.21
C LEU A 338 -2.70 -11.97 -8.18
N LYS A 339 -2.43 -13.21 -7.76
CA LYS A 339 -2.74 -14.39 -8.58
C LYS A 339 -4.24 -14.53 -8.86
N LEU A 340 -5.11 -14.15 -7.92
CA LEU A 340 -6.56 -14.23 -8.12
C LEU A 340 -7.09 -13.23 -9.16
N MET A 341 -6.37 -12.12 -9.42
CA MET A 341 -6.75 -11.15 -10.45
C MET A 341 -6.88 -11.76 -11.85
N GLN A 342 -6.18 -12.87 -12.14
CA GLN A 342 -6.26 -13.53 -13.44
C GLN A 342 -7.66 -14.09 -13.77
N TYR A 343 -8.51 -14.27 -12.76
CA TYR A 343 -9.88 -14.78 -12.90
C TYR A 343 -10.91 -13.67 -13.08
N ILE A 344 -10.50 -12.40 -13.03
CA ILE A 344 -11.41 -11.27 -13.23
C ILE A 344 -11.73 -11.14 -14.73
N PRO A 345 -13.01 -11.21 -15.12
CA PRO A 345 -13.41 -11.09 -16.51
C PRO A 345 -13.08 -9.68 -17.05
N VAL A 346 -12.87 -9.60 -18.36
CA VAL A 346 -12.56 -8.33 -19.05
C VAL A 346 -13.78 -7.41 -19.08
N GLU A 347 -14.98 -7.99 -19.08
CA GLU A 347 -16.26 -7.30 -19.15
C GLU A 347 -17.18 -7.80 -18.02
N ALA A 348 -18.15 -6.97 -17.64
CA ALA A 348 -19.20 -7.35 -16.72
C ALA A 348 -20.53 -6.76 -17.19
N GLU A 349 -21.63 -7.43 -16.87
CA GLU A 349 -22.98 -7.02 -17.28
C GLU A 349 -23.86 -6.78 -16.05
N LEU A 350 -24.61 -5.69 -16.06
CA LEU A 350 -25.54 -5.32 -15.01
C LEU A 350 -26.68 -6.35 -14.94
N LEU A 351 -26.89 -6.91 -13.75
CA LEU A 351 -27.98 -7.85 -13.54
C LEU A 351 -29.32 -7.11 -13.42
N GLY A 352 -30.35 -7.61 -14.10
CA GLY A 352 -31.68 -7.02 -14.09
C GLY A 352 -32.47 -7.20 -12.79
N THR A 353 -32.01 -8.07 -11.89
CA THR A 353 -32.69 -8.39 -10.62
C THR A 353 -31.83 -7.93 -9.45
N PRO A 354 -32.27 -6.95 -8.64
CA PRO A 354 -31.54 -6.55 -7.45
C PRO A 354 -31.66 -7.61 -6.34
N THR A 355 -30.67 -7.62 -5.47
CA THR A 355 -30.70 -8.35 -4.19
C THR A 355 -31.19 -7.44 -3.07
N THR A 356 -31.47 -8.00 -1.89
CA THR A 356 -31.84 -7.22 -0.70
C THR A 356 -30.70 -7.23 0.29
N ASP A 357 -30.27 -6.04 0.73
CA ASP A 357 -29.30 -5.90 1.81
C ASP A 357 -29.88 -6.47 3.11
N PRO A 358 -29.24 -7.45 3.77
CA PRO A 358 -29.81 -8.10 4.94
C PRO A 358 -29.85 -7.19 6.18
N THR A 359 -29.05 -6.13 6.20
CA THR A 359 -28.95 -5.18 7.33
C THR A 359 -29.92 -4.02 7.14
N THR A 360 -29.94 -3.40 5.94
CA THR A 360 -30.76 -2.20 5.68
C THR A 360 -32.12 -2.52 5.07
N GLY A 361 -32.28 -3.67 4.41
CA GLY A 361 -33.46 -4.03 3.64
C GLY A 361 -33.57 -3.34 2.27
N GLU A 362 -32.54 -2.60 1.85
CA GLU A 362 -32.53 -1.86 0.59
C GLU A 362 -32.28 -2.79 -0.61
N SER A 363 -32.79 -2.39 -1.78
CA SER A 363 -32.49 -3.08 -3.05
C SER A 363 -31.10 -2.70 -3.55
N VAL A 364 -30.28 -3.71 -3.85
CA VAL A 364 -28.88 -3.55 -4.28
C VAL A 364 -28.68 -4.28 -5.60
N TYR A 365 -28.34 -3.53 -6.64
CA TYR A 365 -27.96 -4.06 -7.94
C TYR A 365 -26.49 -4.48 -7.96
N SER A 366 -26.15 -5.42 -8.85
CA SER A 366 -24.78 -5.88 -9.04
C SER A 366 -24.53 -6.21 -10.51
N TYR A 367 -23.25 -6.31 -10.85
CA TYR A 367 -22.83 -6.88 -12.12
C TYR A 367 -22.57 -8.38 -11.96
N ASN A 368 -22.64 -9.15 -13.05
CA ASN A 368 -22.27 -10.57 -13.08
C ASN A 368 -20.75 -10.84 -12.81
N LEU A 369 -19.98 -9.78 -12.51
CA LEU A 369 -18.56 -9.82 -12.17
C LEU A 369 -18.24 -10.85 -11.07
N GLU A 370 -18.98 -10.78 -9.96
CA GLU A 370 -18.78 -11.64 -8.80
C GLU A 370 -18.98 -13.12 -9.15
N GLU A 371 -20.11 -13.45 -9.77
CA GLU A 371 -20.47 -14.83 -10.15
C GLU A 371 -19.43 -15.40 -11.11
N ASN A 372 -19.10 -14.65 -12.17
CA ASN A 372 -18.11 -15.05 -13.17
C ASN A 372 -16.72 -15.28 -12.55
N PHE A 373 -16.29 -14.41 -11.63
CA PHE A 373 -15.03 -14.56 -10.90
C PHE A 373 -15.04 -15.82 -10.04
N ILE A 374 -16.05 -16.02 -9.20
CA ILE A 374 -16.15 -17.17 -8.29
C ILE A 374 -16.20 -18.48 -9.11
N ASP A 375 -16.96 -18.51 -10.19
CA ASP A 375 -17.08 -19.70 -11.03
C ASP A 375 -15.78 -20.03 -11.76
N ALA A 376 -15.03 -19.02 -12.20
CA ALA A 376 -13.70 -19.24 -12.77
C ALA A 376 -12.73 -19.85 -11.74
N VAL A 377 -12.76 -19.37 -10.49
CA VAL A 377 -11.93 -19.92 -9.41
C VAL A 377 -12.39 -21.34 -9.03
N ARG A 378 -13.70 -21.60 -8.91
CA ARG A 378 -14.24 -22.94 -8.65
C ARG A 378 -13.83 -23.92 -9.74
N LYS A 379 -14.00 -23.53 -11.01
CA LYS A 379 -13.62 -24.34 -12.18
C LYS A 379 -12.14 -24.73 -12.15
N ARG A 380 -11.26 -23.84 -11.67
CA ARG A 380 -9.84 -24.16 -11.51
C ARG A 380 -9.60 -25.29 -10.50
N MET A 381 -10.44 -25.39 -9.47
CA MET A 381 -10.23 -26.24 -8.30
C MET A 381 -11.02 -27.55 -8.31
N VAL A 382 -11.97 -27.76 -9.24
CA VAL A 382 -12.86 -28.94 -9.31
C VAL A 382 -12.13 -30.28 -9.14
N ASP A 383 -10.96 -30.45 -9.76
CA ASP A 383 -10.22 -31.73 -9.76
C ASP A 383 -8.93 -31.68 -8.92
N LYS A 384 -8.79 -30.70 -8.02
CA LYS A 384 -7.56 -30.53 -7.21
C LYS A 384 -7.58 -31.28 -5.88
N GLY A 385 -8.75 -31.70 -5.43
CA GLY A 385 -8.93 -32.45 -4.19
C GLY A 385 -9.53 -31.59 -3.08
N ASP A 386 -9.16 -31.92 -1.85
CA ASP A 386 -9.69 -31.32 -0.62
C ASP A 386 -9.17 -29.88 -0.43
N LEU A 387 -10.05 -28.88 -0.58
CA LEU A 387 -9.69 -27.46 -0.55
C LEU A 387 -9.02 -27.05 0.76
N ASP A 388 -9.46 -27.59 1.90
CA ASP A 388 -8.92 -27.24 3.22
C ASP A 388 -7.44 -27.63 3.37
N LYS A 389 -7.01 -28.69 2.69
CA LYS A 389 -5.61 -29.13 2.66
C LYS A 389 -4.77 -28.37 1.64
N LEU A 390 -5.42 -27.69 0.72
CA LEU A 390 -4.78 -26.96 -0.38
C LEU A 390 -4.65 -25.47 -0.08
N GLN A 391 -5.32 -24.93 0.94
CA GLN A 391 -5.35 -23.49 1.21
C GLN A 391 -3.96 -22.87 1.37
N ASP A 392 -2.96 -23.57 1.93
CA ASP A 392 -1.61 -23.02 2.08
C ASP A 392 -0.88 -22.91 0.73
N GLU A 393 -1.18 -23.83 -0.19
CA GLU A 393 -0.54 -23.88 -1.50
C GLU A 393 -1.33 -23.10 -2.55
N TRP A 394 -2.65 -23.04 -2.52
CA TRP A 394 -3.47 -22.48 -3.58
C TRP A 394 -4.29 -21.28 -3.06
N PRO A 395 -4.00 -20.04 -3.50
CA PRO A 395 -4.83 -18.90 -3.12
C PRO A 395 -6.28 -19.06 -3.60
N GLU A 396 -6.49 -19.82 -4.68
CA GLU A 396 -7.81 -20.24 -5.13
C GLU A 396 -8.57 -21.08 -4.08
N ALA A 397 -7.90 -22.06 -3.45
CA ALA A 397 -8.49 -22.83 -2.36
C ALA A 397 -8.75 -21.96 -1.14
N GLU A 398 -7.77 -21.14 -0.73
CA GLU A 398 -7.91 -20.22 0.40
C GLU A 398 -9.12 -19.29 0.23
N PHE A 399 -9.28 -18.69 -0.96
CA PHE A 399 -10.42 -17.84 -1.26
C PHE A 399 -11.75 -18.60 -1.14
N LEU A 400 -11.87 -19.79 -1.72
CA LEU A 400 -13.09 -20.58 -1.67
C LEU A 400 -13.42 -21.02 -0.24
N CYS A 401 -12.43 -21.48 0.53
CA CYS A 401 -12.61 -21.81 1.95
C CYS A 401 -13.04 -20.57 2.75
N ASN A 402 -12.46 -19.39 2.46
CA ASN A 402 -12.85 -18.15 3.12
C ASN A 402 -14.28 -17.71 2.74
N LEU A 403 -14.73 -18.00 1.52
CA LEU A 403 -16.07 -17.69 1.04
C LEU A 403 -17.14 -18.50 1.81
N ASP A 404 -16.82 -19.71 2.25
CA ASP A 404 -17.74 -20.55 3.01
C ASP A 404 -17.72 -20.26 4.52
N LYS A 405 -16.69 -19.56 5.02
CA LYS A 405 -16.57 -19.18 6.42
C LYS A 405 -17.48 -17.99 6.78
N PRO A 406 -18.19 -18.05 7.93
CA PRO A 406 -18.97 -16.91 8.39
C PRO A 406 -18.07 -15.81 8.95
N LEU A 407 -18.60 -14.59 8.99
CA LEU A 407 -17.87 -13.39 9.40
C LEU A 407 -17.13 -13.53 10.75
N ILE A 408 -17.80 -14.11 11.75
CA ILE A 408 -17.23 -14.27 13.09
C ILE A 408 -15.97 -15.15 13.11
N GLU A 409 -15.86 -16.12 12.21
CA GLU A 409 -14.65 -16.94 12.09
C GLU A 409 -13.48 -16.14 11.54
N HIS A 410 -13.74 -15.26 10.56
CA HIS A 410 -12.72 -14.33 10.05
C HIS A 410 -12.25 -13.37 11.14
N GLN A 411 -13.18 -12.81 11.93
CA GLN A 411 -12.84 -11.96 13.07
C GLN A 411 -11.98 -12.71 14.11
N ILE A 412 -12.34 -13.94 14.48
CA ILE A 412 -11.53 -14.77 15.38
C ILE A 412 -10.12 -14.99 14.82
N ARG A 413 -10.00 -15.27 13.51
CA ARG A 413 -8.72 -15.46 12.81
C ARG A 413 -7.85 -14.20 12.90
N ILE A 414 -8.40 -13.02 12.59
CA ILE A 414 -7.70 -11.74 12.73
C ILE A 414 -7.31 -11.46 14.19
N SER A 415 -8.20 -11.73 15.15
CA SER A 415 -7.90 -11.53 16.58
C SER A 415 -6.74 -12.40 17.04
N ASN A 416 -6.76 -13.69 16.69
CA ASN A 416 -5.68 -14.62 17.04
C ASN A 416 -4.34 -14.17 16.46
N TYR A 417 -4.30 -13.80 15.17
CA TYR A 417 -3.10 -13.30 14.51
C TYR A 417 -2.58 -12.01 15.17
N THR A 418 -3.43 -11.00 15.34
CA THR A 418 -2.99 -9.70 15.89
C THR A 418 -2.55 -9.79 17.35
N ASN A 419 -3.15 -10.70 18.14
CA ASN A 419 -2.67 -11.02 19.48
C ASN A 419 -1.28 -11.67 19.43
N LYS A 420 -1.05 -12.59 18.50
CA LYS A 420 0.26 -13.23 18.32
C LYS A 420 1.34 -12.23 17.90
N VAL A 421 1.01 -11.30 17.00
CA VAL A 421 1.91 -10.19 16.63
C VAL A 421 2.27 -9.35 17.88
N ALA A 422 1.27 -8.96 18.67
CA ALA A 422 1.49 -8.15 19.87
C ALA A 422 2.33 -8.89 20.93
N GLU A 423 2.16 -10.21 21.06
CA GLU A 423 3.03 -11.05 21.91
C GLU A 423 4.47 -11.03 21.40
N ASN A 424 4.68 -11.29 20.11
CA ASN A 424 5.99 -11.36 19.47
C ASN A 424 6.77 -10.03 19.60
N LEU A 425 6.09 -8.87 19.54
CA LEU A 425 6.74 -7.56 19.71
C LEU A 425 7.34 -7.30 21.10
N ASN A 426 7.16 -8.20 22.07
CA ASN A 426 7.84 -8.15 23.37
C ASN A 426 9.21 -8.85 23.37
N GLU A 427 9.61 -9.49 22.26
CA GLU A 427 10.89 -10.19 22.16
C GLU A 427 11.76 -9.62 21.04
N ALA A 428 13.05 -9.40 21.34
CA ALA A 428 13.98 -8.74 20.43
C ALA A 428 14.20 -9.50 19.11
N THR A 429 14.19 -10.84 19.15
CA THR A 429 14.36 -11.69 17.96
C THR A 429 13.21 -11.54 16.97
N TRP A 430 11.97 -11.39 17.46
CA TRP A 430 10.83 -11.14 16.58
C TRP A 430 10.84 -9.73 16.00
N ILE A 431 11.25 -8.73 16.79
CA ILE A 431 11.43 -7.37 16.26
C ILE A 431 12.46 -7.36 15.12
N LEU A 432 13.57 -8.09 15.29
CA LEU A 432 14.58 -8.25 14.24
C LEU A 432 13.96 -8.82 12.95
N ASP A 433 13.17 -9.89 13.04
CA ASP A 433 12.57 -10.51 11.86
C ASP A 433 11.50 -9.63 11.19
N TYR A 434 10.71 -8.88 11.97
CA TYR A 434 9.77 -7.91 11.41
C TYR A 434 10.48 -6.72 10.74
N LEU A 435 11.64 -6.28 11.25
CA LEU A 435 12.45 -5.26 10.57
C LEU A 435 13.08 -5.79 9.27
N LYS A 436 13.48 -7.07 9.21
CA LYS A 436 13.87 -7.72 7.93
C LYS A 436 12.71 -7.76 6.95
N LEU A 437 11.50 -8.08 7.42
CA LEU A 437 10.28 -8.04 6.59
C LEU A 437 10.02 -6.62 6.05
N ALA A 438 10.16 -5.59 6.89
CA ALA A 438 10.04 -4.20 6.47
C ALA A 438 11.06 -3.84 5.38
N GLU A 439 12.33 -4.22 5.55
CA GLU A 439 13.38 -4.03 4.55
C GLU A 439 13.09 -4.79 3.24
N SER A 440 12.65 -6.04 3.32
CA SER A 440 12.24 -6.83 2.15
C SER A 440 11.17 -6.10 1.33
N ARG A 441 10.19 -5.48 1.99
CA ARG A 441 9.15 -4.68 1.33
C ARG A 441 9.70 -3.40 0.70
N ARG A 442 10.64 -2.71 1.37
CA ARG A 442 11.34 -1.54 0.80
C ARG A 442 12.14 -1.92 -0.44
N ARG A 443 12.79 -3.08 -0.45
CA ARG A 443 13.50 -3.62 -1.63
C ARG A 443 12.57 -3.85 -2.82
N MET A 444 11.38 -4.39 -2.60
CA MET A 444 10.37 -4.51 -3.67
C MET A 444 9.91 -3.14 -4.20
N PHE A 445 9.91 -2.11 -3.34
CA PHE A 445 9.46 -0.76 -3.71
C PHE A 445 10.51 0.11 -4.41
N ARG A 446 11.80 0.02 -4.01
CA ARG A 446 12.87 0.91 -4.50
C ARG A 446 13.01 1.00 -6.04
N PRO A 447 12.79 -0.08 -6.83
CA PRO A 447 12.87 -0.03 -8.29
C PRO A 447 11.74 0.74 -8.98
N MET A 448 10.66 1.05 -8.25
CA MET A 448 9.46 1.65 -8.83
C MET A 448 9.71 3.10 -9.26
N PRO A 449 9.12 3.55 -10.40
CA PRO A 449 9.28 4.92 -10.88
C PRO A 449 8.83 5.94 -9.82
N MET A 450 9.46 7.11 -9.85
CA MET A 450 9.22 8.20 -8.89
C MET A 450 9.44 7.83 -7.41
N ASN A 451 10.54 7.16 -7.10
CA ASN A 451 11.05 7.07 -5.73
C ASN A 451 11.66 8.42 -5.27
N PHE A 452 10.85 9.48 -5.23
CA PHE A 452 11.23 10.81 -4.69
C PHE A 452 11.68 10.76 -3.22
N PHE A 453 11.52 9.61 -2.56
CA PHE A 453 11.80 9.36 -1.15
C PHE A 453 12.97 8.38 -0.98
N GLY A 454 13.78 8.13 -2.01
CA GLY A 454 14.89 7.19 -1.96
C GLY A 454 15.88 7.47 -0.82
N SER A 455 16.04 8.74 -0.42
CA SER A 455 16.83 9.18 0.73
C SER A 455 16.12 8.99 2.09
N ASN A 456 14.79 8.87 2.10
CA ASN A 456 13.97 8.84 3.32
C ASN A 456 13.61 7.41 3.74
N ILE A 457 13.74 6.43 2.84
CA ILE A 457 13.51 5.02 3.13
C ILE A 457 14.81 4.40 3.67
N PRO A 458 14.82 3.83 4.90
CA PRO A 458 16.03 3.26 5.47
C PRO A 458 16.50 2.04 4.68
N TYR A 459 17.80 1.84 4.61
CA TYR A 459 18.49 0.66 4.11
C TYR A 459 18.94 -0.24 5.27
N CYS A 460 19.02 -1.54 4.99
CA CYS A 460 19.66 -2.50 5.86
C CYS A 460 20.99 -2.94 5.24
N LEU A 461 22.10 -2.53 5.83
CA LEU A 461 23.44 -2.90 5.33
C LEU A 461 23.86 -4.31 5.74
N ALA A 462 23.20 -4.91 6.74
CA ALA A 462 23.48 -6.27 7.18
C ALA A 462 22.81 -7.35 6.28
N MET A 463 21.83 -6.96 5.46
CA MET A 463 21.15 -7.86 4.52
C MET A 463 21.78 -7.74 3.12
N PRO A 464 22.41 -8.79 2.56
CA PRO A 464 22.88 -8.81 1.18
C PRO A 464 21.80 -8.46 0.15
N PHE A 465 22.15 -7.83 -0.98
CA PHE A 465 21.17 -7.42 -2.01
C PHE A 465 20.39 -8.57 -2.65
N ASN A 466 20.95 -9.78 -2.61
CA ASN A 466 20.35 -11.01 -3.13
C ASN A 466 19.55 -11.77 -2.06
N ASP A 467 19.36 -11.22 -0.87
CA ASP A 467 18.51 -11.83 0.14
C ASP A 467 17.11 -12.08 -0.43
N PRO A 468 16.53 -13.27 -0.16
CA PRO A 468 15.21 -13.62 -0.64
C PRO A 468 14.16 -12.67 -0.08
N TRP A 469 13.14 -12.38 -0.87
CA TRP A 469 12.00 -11.64 -0.39
C TRP A 469 11.27 -12.42 0.69
N LEU A 470 10.79 -11.68 1.67
CA LEU A 470 10.12 -12.18 2.86
C LEU A 470 8.63 -11.81 2.86
N GLU A 471 7.82 -12.71 3.41
CA GLU A 471 6.40 -12.53 3.70
C GLU A 471 6.10 -12.90 5.15
N MET A 472 5.00 -12.34 5.68
CA MET A 472 4.43 -12.74 6.95
C MET A 472 3.61 -14.03 6.78
N THR A 473 3.38 -14.78 7.86
CA THR A 473 2.47 -15.94 7.92
C THR A 473 1.31 -15.71 8.90
N GLU A 474 0.30 -16.57 8.85
CA GLU A 474 -0.85 -16.54 9.76
C GLU A 474 -0.47 -16.70 11.23
N GLU A 475 0.64 -17.39 11.50
CA GLU A 475 1.19 -17.61 12.84
C GLU A 475 1.99 -16.40 13.34
N ALA A 476 1.91 -15.26 12.64
CA ALA A 476 2.71 -14.07 12.89
C ALA A 476 4.23 -14.32 12.83
N SER A 477 4.65 -15.23 11.96
CA SER A 477 6.07 -15.50 11.70
C SER A 477 6.50 -14.95 10.34
N VAL A 478 7.80 -14.76 10.15
CA VAL A 478 8.36 -14.30 8.87
C VAL A 478 8.99 -15.48 8.14
N ARG A 479 8.70 -15.64 6.86
CA ARG A 479 9.32 -16.65 6.00
C ARG A 479 9.71 -16.07 4.65
N GLN A 480 10.49 -16.84 3.89
CA GLN A 480 10.78 -16.50 2.50
C GLN A 480 9.53 -16.70 1.63
N ILE A 481 9.31 -15.77 0.70
CA ILE A 481 8.27 -15.92 -0.33
C ILE A 481 8.65 -17.14 -1.20
N PRO A 482 7.73 -18.09 -1.42
CA PRO A 482 7.96 -19.20 -2.33
C PRO A 482 8.34 -18.71 -3.74
N GLU A 483 9.19 -19.43 -4.46
CA GLU A 483 9.71 -19.03 -5.80
C GLU A 483 8.59 -18.57 -6.75
N ARG A 484 7.50 -19.33 -6.86
CA ARG A 484 6.32 -18.95 -7.65
C ARG A 484 5.73 -17.57 -7.29
N GLY A 485 5.76 -17.19 -6.01
CA GLY A 485 5.25 -15.91 -5.52
C GLY A 485 6.21 -14.79 -5.88
N VAL A 486 7.51 -15.05 -5.77
CA VAL A 486 8.57 -14.15 -6.24
C VAL A 486 8.43 -13.90 -7.74
N ASP A 487 8.20 -14.93 -8.55
CA ASP A 487 8.02 -14.79 -10.01
C ASP A 487 6.81 -13.93 -10.37
N VAL A 488 5.66 -14.18 -9.71
CA VAL A 488 4.44 -13.39 -9.90
C VAL A 488 4.67 -11.92 -9.53
N LEU A 489 5.34 -11.65 -8.40
CA LEU A 489 5.64 -10.29 -7.97
C LEU A 489 6.63 -9.60 -8.90
N LYS A 490 7.68 -10.28 -9.36
CA LYS A 490 8.64 -9.71 -10.32
C LYS A 490 7.95 -9.33 -11.62
N ALA A 491 7.10 -10.22 -12.16
CA ALA A 491 6.34 -9.96 -13.37
C ALA A 491 5.43 -8.73 -13.21
N TRP A 492 4.76 -8.60 -12.07
CA TRP A 492 3.88 -7.47 -11.78
C TRP A 492 4.64 -6.17 -11.50
N LEU A 493 5.67 -6.17 -10.66
CA LEU A 493 6.49 -4.98 -10.43
C LEU A 493 7.16 -4.51 -11.73
N GLY A 494 7.60 -5.46 -12.57
CA GLY A 494 8.09 -5.16 -13.91
C GLY A 494 7.04 -4.52 -14.82
N SER A 495 5.77 -4.93 -14.72
CA SER A 495 4.68 -4.31 -15.51
C SER A 495 4.32 -2.89 -15.03
N LEU A 496 4.68 -2.53 -13.80
CA LEU A 496 4.50 -1.19 -13.23
C LEU A 496 5.68 -0.25 -13.49
N ALA A 497 6.84 -0.77 -13.90
CA ALA A 497 8.06 0.01 -14.11
C ALA A 497 8.12 0.75 -15.46
N GLY A 498 7.16 0.51 -16.37
CA GLY A 498 7.11 1.13 -17.71
C GLY A 498 6.41 2.49 -17.75
N SER A 499 6.50 3.17 -18.90
CA SER A 499 5.84 4.47 -19.16
C SER A 499 4.31 4.40 -19.25
N ASP A 500 3.75 3.19 -19.36
CA ASP A 500 2.31 2.88 -19.28
C ASP A 500 2.13 1.70 -18.31
N PRO A 501 2.09 1.96 -16.98
CA PRO A 501 2.06 0.91 -15.98
C PRO A 501 0.80 0.07 -16.12
N LYS A 502 0.98 -1.25 -16.28
CA LYS A 502 -0.14 -2.20 -16.38
C LYS A 502 -0.37 -2.85 -15.02
N VAL A 503 -1.48 -2.47 -14.39
CA VAL A 503 -1.96 -3.04 -13.11
C VAL A 503 -2.16 -4.55 -13.19
N ILE A 504 -2.54 -5.04 -14.38
CA ILE A 504 -2.68 -6.46 -14.68
C ILE A 504 -1.61 -6.83 -15.70
N PRO A 505 -0.66 -7.72 -15.37
CA PRO A 505 0.25 -8.27 -16.35
C PRO A 505 -0.59 -8.97 -17.42
N ASN A 506 -0.44 -8.59 -18.69
CA ASN A 506 -1.21 -9.20 -19.78
C ASN A 506 -1.12 -10.74 -19.69
N GLN A 507 -2.26 -11.41 -19.85
CA GLN A 507 -2.44 -12.86 -19.75
C GLN A 507 -1.30 -13.66 -20.39
N SER A 508 -0.90 -14.73 -19.69
CA SER A 508 0.17 -15.70 -19.99
C SER A 508 1.54 -15.08 -20.31
N LEU A 509 2.51 -15.35 -19.44
CA LEU A 509 3.93 -14.99 -19.62
C LEU A 509 4.51 -15.41 -21.00
N GLY A 510 3.87 -16.35 -21.70
CA GLY A 510 4.22 -16.75 -23.06
C GLY A 510 3.71 -15.80 -24.17
N ASP A 511 2.56 -15.15 -23.98
CA ASP A 511 1.96 -14.26 -24.99
C ASP A 511 2.60 -12.87 -25.00
N LEU A 512 3.13 -12.43 -23.85
CA LEU A 512 3.93 -11.20 -23.71
C LEU A 512 5.22 -11.25 -24.56
N ASN A 513 5.91 -12.39 -24.60
CA ASN A 513 7.10 -12.56 -25.43
C ASN A 513 6.79 -12.53 -26.93
N LYS A 514 5.63 -13.05 -27.33
CA LYS A 514 5.16 -13.02 -28.72
C LYS A 514 4.78 -11.60 -29.16
N LEU A 515 4.08 -10.85 -28.31
CA LEU A 515 3.63 -9.49 -28.58
C LEU A 515 4.79 -8.46 -28.60
N ILE A 516 5.85 -8.71 -27.84
CA ILE A 516 7.11 -7.94 -27.89
C ILE A 516 7.85 -8.21 -29.22
N SER A 517 7.85 -9.46 -29.70
CA SER A 517 8.43 -9.81 -31.00
C SER A 517 7.64 -9.19 -32.18
N ASP A 518 6.31 -9.21 -32.11
CA ASP A 518 5.43 -8.70 -33.17
C ASP A 518 5.44 -7.14 -33.27
N ARG A 519 5.75 -6.44 -32.18
CA ARG A 519 5.89 -4.97 -32.18
C ARG A 519 7.27 -4.48 -32.63
N ALA A 520 8.31 -5.30 -32.50
CA ALA A 520 9.64 -4.97 -33.02
C ALA A 520 9.67 -4.92 -34.57
N GLU A 521 8.72 -5.57 -35.24
CA GLU A 521 8.67 -5.67 -36.71
C GLU A 521 7.73 -4.65 -37.39
N SER A 522 6.88 -3.92 -36.66
CA SER A 522 5.78 -3.14 -37.26
C SER A 522 5.97 -1.62 -37.36
N GLY A 523 7.12 -1.06 -36.95
CA GLY A 523 7.59 0.27 -37.39
C GLY A 523 6.56 1.41 -37.43
N ALA A 524 5.66 1.50 -36.45
CA ALA A 524 4.65 2.55 -36.40
C ALA A 524 5.11 3.74 -35.53
N ASP A 525 5.29 4.88 -36.18
CA ASP A 525 5.75 6.14 -35.59
C ASP A 525 4.84 6.61 -34.43
N GLY A 526 5.44 6.78 -33.25
CA GLY A 526 4.83 7.40 -32.07
C GLY A 526 5.06 8.92 -32.06
N LEU A 527 4.01 9.67 -31.74
CA LEU A 527 4.02 11.12 -31.55
C LEU A 527 5.09 11.59 -30.55
N PRO A 528 5.67 12.79 -30.73
CA PRO A 528 6.79 13.27 -29.93
C PRO A 528 6.32 13.72 -28.55
N VAL A 529 6.83 13.07 -27.49
CA VAL A 529 6.55 13.43 -26.10
C VAL A 529 7.80 14.07 -25.49
N LYS A 530 7.95 15.38 -25.69
CA LYS A 530 8.64 16.23 -24.71
C LYS A 530 7.54 16.80 -23.84
N LEU A 531 7.43 16.39 -22.58
CA LEU A 531 6.81 17.09 -21.45
C LEU A 531 6.59 16.08 -20.31
N LEU A 532 7.66 15.77 -19.59
CA LEU A 532 7.62 15.29 -18.21
C LEU A 532 8.51 16.23 -17.37
N PRO A 533 8.08 16.65 -16.18
CA PRO A 533 8.99 17.30 -15.26
C PRO A 533 10.03 16.28 -14.79
N ARG A 534 11.29 16.71 -14.79
CA ARG A 534 12.42 15.96 -14.21
C ARG A 534 12.15 15.65 -12.74
N PRO A 535 12.77 14.59 -12.17
CA PRO A 535 12.73 14.37 -10.75
C PRO A 535 13.13 15.67 -10.02
N SER A 536 12.32 16.12 -9.06
CA SER A 536 12.69 17.21 -8.20
C SER A 536 13.94 16.78 -7.44
N THR A 537 15.06 17.45 -7.73
CA THR A 537 16.20 17.49 -6.82
C THR A 537 15.79 18.33 -5.61
N MET A 538 14.84 17.86 -4.80
CA MET A 538 14.60 18.47 -3.50
C MET A 538 15.86 18.20 -2.67
N ARG A 539 16.73 19.21 -2.60
CA ARG A 539 17.81 19.24 -1.63
C ARG A 539 17.16 19.17 -0.26
N MET A 540 17.39 18.09 0.48
CA MET A 540 16.97 18.03 1.87
C MET A 540 17.66 19.18 2.62
N ALA A 541 16.85 20.03 3.25
CA ALA A 541 17.38 20.96 4.24
C ALA A 541 17.87 20.13 5.43
N CYS A 542 19.11 20.40 5.85
CA CYS A 542 19.77 19.84 7.04
C CYS A 542 18.80 19.54 8.20
N GLN A 543 18.44 18.27 8.37
CA GLN A 543 17.76 17.79 9.58
C GLN A 543 18.72 17.94 10.77
N ARG A 544 18.25 18.51 11.89
CA ARG A 544 19.07 18.72 13.10
C ARG A 544 19.12 17.45 13.95
N TYR A 545 20.35 16.97 14.18
CA TYR A 545 20.87 16.34 15.40
C TYR A 545 19.90 15.60 16.35
N ILE A 546 19.77 14.28 16.16
CA ILE A 546 19.75 13.31 17.25
C ILE A 546 20.70 12.17 16.87
N ALA A 547 21.88 12.15 17.47
CA ALA A 547 22.93 11.18 17.20
C ALA A 547 22.65 9.86 17.93
N VAL A 548 22.32 8.80 17.20
CA VAL A 548 22.68 7.45 17.62
C VAL A 548 24.14 7.26 17.25
N SER A 549 24.99 6.97 18.25
CA SER A 549 26.42 6.70 18.03
C SER A 549 26.60 5.61 16.97
N ASN A 550 27.56 5.80 16.07
CA ASN A 550 27.99 4.76 15.14
C ASN A 550 28.25 3.45 15.93
N PRO A 551 27.71 2.29 15.54
CA PRO A 551 27.98 1.04 16.25
C PRO A 551 29.46 0.60 16.16
N GLU A 552 30.20 1.09 15.16
CA GLU A 552 31.61 0.74 14.93
C GLU A 552 32.58 1.78 15.50
N THR A 553 32.12 3.01 15.80
CA THR A 553 32.93 4.06 16.45
C THR A 553 32.13 4.84 17.49
N SER A 554 32.76 5.22 18.60
CA SER A 554 32.12 6.08 19.62
C SER A 554 31.88 7.53 19.17
N GLU A 555 32.15 7.82 17.90
CA GLU A 555 32.07 9.17 17.33
C GLU A 555 30.64 9.53 16.93
N ARG A 556 30.29 10.79 17.19
CA ARG A 556 29.04 11.42 16.73
C ARG A 556 29.39 12.26 15.51
N PRO A 557 28.66 12.18 14.39
CA PRO A 557 28.91 13.09 13.28
C PRO A 557 28.73 14.54 13.75
N HIS A 558 29.77 15.35 13.53
CA HIS A 558 29.84 16.77 13.88
C HIS A 558 29.44 17.64 12.67
N SER A 559 28.18 18.11 12.62
CA SER A 559 27.58 19.06 11.65
C SER A 559 26.88 18.52 10.39
N CYS A 560 26.02 19.37 9.81
CA CYS A 560 25.31 19.09 8.56
C CYS A 560 26.23 19.34 7.35
N PRO A 561 26.43 18.34 6.46
CA PRO A 561 27.37 18.44 5.36
C PRO A 561 26.97 19.43 4.25
N PHE A 562 25.75 19.96 4.24
CA PHE A 562 25.26 20.86 3.18
C PHE A 562 25.54 22.35 3.41
N MET A 563 26.06 22.75 4.59
CA MET A 563 26.30 24.15 4.93
C MET A 563 27.77 24.58 4.83
N THR A 564 28.69 23.65 4.61
CA THR A 564 30.11 23.94 4.47
C THR A 564 30.58 23.42 3.11
N GLY A 565 30.88 24.34 2.19
CA GLY A 565 31.27 24.06 0.80
C GLY A 565 32.56 23.26 0.61
N GLU A 566 33.15 22.75 1.68
CA GLU A 566 34.30 21.85 1.70
C GLU A 566 34.07 20.87 2.86
N HIS A 567 33.82 19.59 2.57
CA HIS A 567 33.91 18.56 3.60
C HIS A 567 35.20 17.78 3.37
N LEU A 568 36.07 17.82 4.38
CA LEU A 568 37.10 16.82 4.58
C LEU A 568 36.38 15.52 4.92
N ALA A 569 36.58 14.51 4.09
CA ALA A 569 36.16 13.15 4.38
C ALA A 569 36.70 12.76 5.76
N SER A 570 35.82 12.25 6.63
CA SER A 570 36.30 11.43 7.74
C SER A 570 37.06 10.26 7.12
N LEU A 571 38.38 10.24 7.31
CA LEU A 571 39.26 9.14 6.90
C LEU A 571 38.82 7.87 7.63
N HIS A 572 37.90 7.14 7.03
CA HIS A 572 37.60 5.77 7.41
C HIS A 572 38.15 4.86 6.32
N THR A 573 39.06 3.99 6.73
CA THR A 573 39.61 2.93 5.90
C THR A 573 38.49 2.01 5.43
N SER A 574 38.33 1.91 4.11
CA SER A 574 37.51 0.92 3.44
C SER A 574 37.67 -0.46 4.07
N VAL A 575 36.58 -1.06 4.53
CA VAL A 575 36.54 -2.51 4.74
C VAL A 575 36.32 -3.12 3.37
N GLU A 576 37.38 -3.70 2.80
CA GLU A 576 37.28 -4.55 1.60
C GLU A 576 36.32 -5.71 1.91
N ALA A 577 35.30 -5.88 1.08
CA ALA A 577 34.37 -7.00 1.09
C ALA A 577 34.89 -8.17 0.26
#